data_AF-W2SS67-F1
#
_entry.id   AF-W2SS67-F1
#
_cell.length_a   1.000
_cell.length_b   1.000
_cell.length_c   1.000
_cell.angle_alpha   90.00
_cell.angle_beta   90.00
_cell.angle_gamma   90.00
#
_symmetry.space_group_name_H-M   'P 1'
#
loop_
_entity.id
_entity.type
_entity.pdbx_description
1 polymer ?
#
loop_
_entity_poly.entity_id
_entity_poly.type
_entity_poly.pdbx_seq_one_letter_code
_entity_poly.pdbx_strand_id
1 'polypeptide(L)'
;MEGRRSTLDRPALVRPLTTELEVEQSFHGTHLYTKGCVMVNMIRDLVSEFEFRAGVRRYLRKNAYRSVSRQELWESMPAYADHGAEQQRLSDVMEGWLVNEGIPELTFTRNYLNDMITITQRRCDDHYHKAFLKDDK
;
A
#
# COMPACT_ATOMS: atom_id res chain seq x y z
N MET A 1 -3.23 30.87 -5.74
CA MET A 1 -3.49 30.54 -4.33
C MET A 1 -4.41 29.33 -4.32
N GLU A 2 -3.85 28.13 -4.50
CA GLU A 2 -4.65 26.90 -4.46
C GLU A 2 -4.89 26.48 -3.02
N GLY A 3 -6.17 26.46 -2.64
CA GLY A 3 -6.59 25.94 -1.36
C GLY A 3 -6.22 24.47 -1.26
N ARG A 4 -5.47 24.11 -0.20
CA ARG A 4 -5.33 22.72 0.24
C ARG A 4 -6.73 22.16 0.47
N ARG A 5 -7.23 21.39 -0.48
CA ARG A 5 -8.45 20.60 -0.29
C ARG A 5 -8.16 19.54 0.77
N SER A 6 -8.98 19.60 1.82
CA SER A 6 -9.10 18.77 3.01
C SER A 6 -8.22 17.51 3.10
N THR A 7 -7.38 17.46 4.14
CA THR A 7 -6.65 16.28 4.61
C THR A 7 -7.55 15.12 5.07
N LEU A 8 -8.87 15.32 5.17
CA LEU A 8 -9.81 14.28 5.62
C LEU A 8 -10.20 13.24 4.57
N ASP A 9 -9.99 13.48 3.28
CA ASP A 9 -10.57 12.59 2.27
C ASP A 9 -9.81 11.26 2.13
N ARG A 10 -8.56 11.14 2.55
CA ARG A 10 -7.73 9.94 2.28
C ARG A 10 -6.77 9.60 3.41
N PRO A 11 -7.28 9.32 4.62
CA PRO A 11 -6.44 9.18 5.79
C PRO A 11 -5.47 7.99 5.66
N ALA A 12 -4.32 8.09 6.31
CA ALA A 12 -3.38 6.98 6.45
C ALA A 12 -4.06 5.79 7.15
N LEU A 13 -3.69 4.55 6.79
CA LEU A 13 -4.26 3.37 7.47
C LEU A 13 -3.81 3.30 8.92
N VAL A 14 -2.54 3.64 9.16
CA VAL A 14 -1.98 3.68 10.51
C VAL A 14 -1.98 5.13 10.98
N ARG A 15 -2.89 5.43 11.91
CA ARG A 15 -3.02 6.70 12.59
C ARG A 15 -3.64 6.49 13.97
N PRO A 16 -3.40 7.38 14.94
CA PRO A 16 -4.14 7.34 16.21
C PRO A 16 -5.64 7.52 15.95
N LEU A 17 -6.46 6.70 16.60
CA LEU A 17 -7.91 6.87 16.70
C LEU A 17 -8.24 6.99 18.17
N THR A 18 -8.76 8.14 18.58
CA THR A 18 -8.94 8.53 19.98
C THR A 18 -10.41 8.62 20.39
N THR A 19 -11.31 8.67 19.42
CA THR A 19 -12.76 8.71 19.65
C THR A 19 -13.46 7.54 18.98
N GLU A 20 -14.62 7.17 19.49
CA GLU A 20 -15.48 6.13 18.88
C GLU A 20 -15.90 6.53 17.46
N LEU A 21 -16.23 7.80 17.26
CA LEU A 21 -16.58 8.33 15.94
C LEU A 21 -15.44 8.16 14.92
N GLU A 22 -14.19 8.41 15.32
CA GLU A 22 -13.02 8.19 14.46
C GLU A 22 -12.84 6.71 14.09
N VAL A 23 -13.17 5.80 15.01
CA VAL A 23 -13.15 4.35 14.77
C VAL A 23 -14.24 3.97 13.78
N GLU A 24 -15.47 4.41 13.96
CA GLU A 24 -16.57 4.14 13.04
C GLU A 24 -16.27 4.67 11.63
N GLN A 25 -15.79 5.91 11.55
CA GLN A 25 -15.36 6.52 10.29
C GLN A 25 -14.14 5.82 9.68
N SER A 26 -13.35 5.05 10.44
CA SER A 26 -12.24 4.31 9.84
C SER A 26 -12.72 3.19 8.90
N PHE A 27 -13.93 2.65 9.10
CA PHE A 27 -14.50 1.54 8.31
C PHE A 27 -15.08 1.96 6.95
N HIS A 28 -14.39 2.84 6.22
CA HIS A 28 -14.77 3.24 4.86
C HIS A 28 -14.30 2.24 3.79
N GLY A 29 -15.18 1.88 2.85
CA GLY A 29 -14.93 0.92 1.76
C GLY A 29 -13.74 1.24 0.86
N THR A 30 -13.57 2.51 0.49
CA THR A 30 -12.48 2.97 -0.39
C THR A 30 -11.16 3.17 0.35
N HIS A 31 -11.19 3.55 1.62
CA HIS A 31 -9.97 3.85 2.38
C HIS A 31 -9.42 2.60 3.05
N LEU A 32 -10.16 1.98 3.98
CA LEU A 32 -9.65 0.84 4.74
C LEU A 32 -9.63 -0.43 3.88
N TYR A 33 -10.78 -0.79 3.30
CA TYR A 33 -10.93 -2.10 2.65
C TYR A 33 -10.19 -2.17 1.32
N THR A 34 -10.35 -1.16 0.45
CA THR A 34 -9.68 -1.17 -0.87
C THR A 34 -8.17 -1.04 -0.72
N LYS A 35 -7.68 -0.05 0.05
CA LYS A 35 -6.22 0.12 0.26
C LYS A 35 -5.62 -1.07 1.00
N GLY A 36 -6.33 -1.63 1.99
CA GLY A 36 -5.92 -2.85 2.69
C GLY A 36 -5.80 -4.05 1.75
N CYS A 37 -6.78 -4.26 0.86
CA CYS A 37 -6.75 -5.32 -0.15
C CYS A 37 -5.55 -5.17 -1.11
N VAL A 38 -5.32 -3.95 -1.61
CA VAL A 38 -4.15 -3.66 -2.45
C VAL A 38 -2.85 -3.97 -1.73
N MET A 39 -2.69 -3.57 -0.47
CA MET A 39 -1.49 -3.87 0.30
C MET A 39 -1.30 -5.38 0.55
N VAL A 40 -2.38 -6.12 0.84
CA VAL A 40 -2.30 -7.57 1.01
C VAL A 40 -1.82 -8.23 -0.28
N ASN A 41 -2.30 -7.78 -1.44
CA ASN A 41 -1.82 -8.26 -2.74
C ASN A 41 -0.36 -7.88 -2.99
N MET A 42 0.04 -6.63 -2.69
CA MET A 42 1.43 -6.19 -2.82
C MET A 42 2.37 -7.03 -1.96
N ILE A 43 2.01 -7.29 -0.70
CA ILE A 43 2.83 -8.14 0.19
C ILE A 43 2.96 -9.54 -0.41
N ARG A 44 1.85 -10.12 -0.88
CA ARG A 44 1.87 -11.45 -1.53
C ARG A 44 2.82 -11.47 -2.72
N ASP A 45 2.77 -10.46 -3.57
CA ASP A 45 3.57 -10.41 -4.79
C ASP A 45 5.05 -10.12 -4.46
N LEU A 46 5.33 -9.27 -3.47
CA LEU A 46 6.69 -8.96 -3.00
C LEU A 46 7.38 -10.12 -2.29
N VAL A 47 6.67 -11.11 -1.74
CA VAL A 47 7.32 -12.24 -1.04
C VAL A 47 7.12 -13.57 -1.74
N SER A 48 6.37 -13.61 -2.84
CA SER A 48 5.77 -14.80 -3.46
C SER A 48 4.55 -15.37 -2.73
N GLU A 49 3.65 -16.01 -3.49
CA GLU A 49 2.47 -16.66 -2.95
C GLU A 49 2.80 -17.76 -1.92
N PHE A 50 3.89 -18.51 -2.14
CA PHE A 50 4.30 -19.59 -1.26
C PHE A 50 4.67 -19.06 0.13
N GLU A 51 5.59 -18.10 0.18
CA GLU A 51 6.03 -17.49 1.45
C GLU A 51 4.90 -16.70 2.10
N PHE A 52 4.05 -16.02 1.33
CA PHE A 52 2.90 -15.30 1.86
C PHE A 52 1.96 -16.26 2.61
N ARG A 53 1.56 -17.37 1.98
CA ARG A 53 0.70 -18.39 2.62
C ARG A 53 1.37 -18.99 3.86
N ALA A 54 2.67 -19.27 3.80
CA ALA A 54 3.42 -19.77 4.93
C ALA A 54 3.47 -18.76 6.09
N GLY A 55 3.70 -17.49 5.76
CA GLY A 55 3.76 -16.38 6.71
C GLY A 55 2.43 -16.10 7.39
N VAL A 56 1.32 -16.11 6.65
CA VAL A 56 -0.04 -15.99 7.21
C VAL A 56 -0.33 -17.14 8.19
N ARG A 57 0.01 -18.39 7.85
CA ARG A 57 -0.17 -19.53 8.77
C ARG A 57 0.67 -19.37 10.04
N ARG A 58 1.92 -18.93 9.90
CA ARG A 58 2.82 -18.64 11.03
C ARG A 58 2.26 -17.54 11.92
N TYR A 59 1.80 -16.44 11.32
CA TYR A 59 1.19 -15.31 12.00
C TYR A 59 -0.02 -15.73 12.85
N LEU A 60 -0.97 -16.44 12.25
CA LEU A 60 -2.18 -16.87 12.95
C LEU A 60 -1.88 -17.86 14.10
N ARG A 61 -0.95 -18.80 13.89
CA ARG A 61 -0.57 -19.79 14.91
C ARG A 61 0.20 -19.15 16.08
N LYS A 62 1.20 -18.31 15.80
CA LYS A 62 2.04 -17.64 16.82
C LYS A 62 1.22 -16.69 17.69
N ASN A 63 0.17 -16.09 17.12
CA ASN A 63 -0.58 -15.03 17.75
C ASN A 63 -2.04 -15.41 18.09
N ALA A 64 -2.34 -16.70 18.13
CA ALA A 64 -3.68 -17.17 18.46
C ALA A 64 -4.10 -16.67 19.86
N TYR A 65 -5.37 -16.25 19.97
CA TYR A 65 -6.02 -15.83 21.22
C TYR A 65 -5.42 -14.61 21.92
N ARG A 66 -4.61 -13.80 21.22
CA ARG A 66 -4.08 -12.54 21.73
C ARG A 66 -4.23 -11.39 20.74
N SER A 67 -4.17 -10.18 21.27
CA SER A 67 -4.05 -8.97 20.45
C SER A 67 -2.68 -8.89 19.79
N VAL A 68 -2.63 -8.24 18.64
CA VAL A 68 -1.48 -8.13 17.76
C VAL A 68 -1.32 -6.71 17.27
N SER A 69 -0.08 -6.35 16.95
CA SER A 69 0.25 -5.16 16.19
C SER A 69 0.76 -5.53 14.80
N ARG A 70 1.05 -4.52 13.98
CA ARG A 70 1.72 -4.68 12.69
C ARG A 70 3.10 -5.32 12.82
N GLN A 71 3.77 -5.19 13.97
CA GLN A 71 5.08 -5.80 14.18
C GLN A 71 4.99 -7.34 14.08
N GLU A 72 3.99 -7.96 14.70
CA GLU A 72 3.81 -9.41 14.63
C GLU A 72 3.59 -9.91 13.20
N LEU A 73 2.97 -9.12 12.33
CA LEU A 73 2.81 -9.44 10.92
C LEU A 73 4.18 -9.51 10.23
N TRP A 74 5.02 -8.50 10.43
CA TRP A 74 6.36 -8.44 9.84
C TRP A 74 7.28 -9.54 10.35
N GLU A 75 7.24 -9.85 11.65
CA GLU A 75 7.96 -10.99 12.22
C GLU A 75 7.51 -12.34 11.67
N SER A 76 6.29 -12.39 11.11
CA SER A 76 5.71 -13.60 10.54
C SER A 76 5.90 -13.68 9.03
N MET A 77 6.51 -12.71 8.38
CA MET A 77 6.82 -12.71 6.94
C MET A 77 8.33 -12.85 6.70
N PRO A 78 8.78 -13.14 5.47
CA PRO A 78 10.20 -13.01 5.12
C PRO A 78 10.72 -11.60 5.46
N ALA A 79 11.96 -11.53 5.93
CA ALA A 79 12.56 -10.27 6.36
C ALA A 79 12.77 -9.30 5.18
N TYR A 80 13.12 -9.85 4.02
CA TYR A 80 13.38 -9.12 2.79
C TYR A 80 12.27 -9.37 1.79
N ALA A 81 11.97 -8.34 1.00
CA ALA A 81 11.16 -8.50 -0.20
C ALA A 81 11.95 -9.27 -1.27
N ASP A 82 11.24 -9.66 -2.31
CA ASP A 82 11.68 -10.32 -3.52
C ASP A 82 11.07 -9.56 -4.72
N HIS A 83 11.25 -10.04 -5.94
CA HIS A 83 10.59 -9.54 -7.16
C HIS A 83 10.84 -8.03 -7.40
N GLY A 84 12.11 -7.63 -7.48
CA GLY A 84 12.54 -6.25 -7.76
C GLY A 84 12.81 -5.39 -6.54
N ALA A 85 12.72 -5.94 -5.32
CA ALA A 85 13.05 -5.27 -4.07
C ALA A 85 13.92 -6.14 -3.14
N GLU A 86 14.76 -7.02 -3.71
CA GLU A 86 15.50 -8.09 -3.03
C GLU A 86 16.44 -7.60 -1.91
N GLN A 87 16.86 -6.34 -1.98
CA GLN A 87 17.77 -5.71 -1.02
C GLN A 87 17.04 -4.89 0.06
N GLN A 88 15.70 -4.86 0.02
CA GLN A 88 14.89 -4.04 0.92
C GLN A 88 14.15 -4.91 1.91
N ARG A 89 14.06 -4.46 3.16
CA ARG A 89 13.22 -5.15 4.15
C ARG A 89 11.76 -4.94 3.78
N LEU A 90 10.96 -6.01 3.83
CA LEU A 90 9.54 -5.96 3.47
C LEU A 90 8.80 -4.89 4.28
N SER A 91 9.08 -4.79 5.59
CA SER A 91 8.48 -3.79 6.46
C SER A 91 8.75 -2.37 5.99
N ASP A 92 9.96 -2.10 5.48
CA ASP A 92 10.41 -0.76 5.14
C ASP A 92 9.76 -0.32 3.82
N VAL A 93 9.61 -1.26 2.87
CA VAL A 93 8.84 -1.06 1.62
C VAL A 93 7.38 -0.76 1.93
N MET A 94 6.77 -1.51 2.84
CA MET A 94 5.33 -1.40 3.14
C MET A 94 4.99 -0.26 4.10
N GLU A 95 5.95 0.23 4.89
CA GLU A 95 5.71 1.28 5.89
C GLU A 95 5.11 2.54 5.27
N GLY A 96 5.69 2.99 4.14
CA GLY A 96 5.21 4.16 3.42
C GLY A 96 3.76 4.04 2.95
N TRP A 97 3.27 2.83 2.65
CA TRP A 97 1.89 2.60 2.25
C TRP A 97 0.92 2.68 3.43
N LEU A 98 1.38 2.34 4.63
CA LEU A 98 0.59 2.34 5.86
C LEU A 98 0.43 3.74 6.45
N VAL A 99 1.53 4.51 6.53
CA VAL A 99 1.58 5.79 7.25
C VAL A 99 1.30 7.00 6.38
N ASN A 100 1.46 6.89 5.05
CA ASN A 100 1.14 7.99 4.16
C ASN A 100 -0.34 7.95 3.73
N GLU A 101 -0.89 9.16 3.57
CA GLU A 101 -2.23 9.38 3.04
C GLU A 101 -2.32 9.04 1.56
N GLY A 102 -3.45 8.48 1.14
CA GLY A 102 -3.71 8.11 -0.26
C GLY A 102 -2.85 6.95 -0.79
N ILE A 103 -2.84 6.81 -2.11
CA ILE A 103 -2.06 5.84 -2.90
C ILE A 103 -1.23 6.68 -3.89
N PRO A 104 0.04 6.34 -4.19
CA PRO A 104 0.83 7.12 -5.14
C PRO A 104 0.23 7.06 -6.55
N GLU A 105 0.33 8.17 -7.27
CA GLU A 105 0.06 8.24 -8.70
C GLU A 105 1.38 8.20 -9.45
N LEU A 106 1.46 7.32 -10.44
CA LEU A 106 2.64 7.14 -11.27
C LEU A 106 2.35 7.69 -12.67
N THR A 107 3.20 8.61 -13.12
CA THR A 107 3.15 9.16 -14.47
C THR A 107 4.26 8.53 -15.31
N PHE A 108 3.87 7.94 -16.44
CA PHE A 108 4.77 7.36 -17.41
C PHE A 108 4.88 8.29 -18.62
N THR A 109 6.06 8.84 -18.86
CA THR A 109 6.35 9.67 -20.03
C THR A 109 7.29 8.92 -20.95
N ARG A 110 6.79 8.51 -22.12
CA ARG A 110 7.58 7.82 -23.12
C ARG A 110 8.12 8.80 -24.15
N ASN A 111 9.43 8.78 -24.36
CA ASN A 111 10.10 9.52 -25.42
C ASN A 111 10.43 8.56 -26.57
N TYR A 112 9.69 8.67 -27.67
CA TYR A 112 9.86 7.82 -28.85
C TYR A 112 11.05 8.22 -29.73
N LEU A 113 11.69 9.37 -29.47
CA LEU A 113 12.88 9.79 -30.23
C LEU A 113 14.15 9.09 -29.77
N ASN A 114 14.20 8.70 -28.49
CA ASN A 114 15.37 8.06 -27.89
C ASN A 114 15.01 6.78 -27.10
N ASP A 115 13.81 6.25 -27.31
CA ASP A 115 13.27 5.05 -26.66
C ASP A 115 13.31 5.04 -25.13
N MET A 116 13.39 6.21 -24.49
CA MET A 116 13.39 6.32 -23.04
C MET A 116 11.99 6.37 -22.44
N ILE A 117 11.82 5.78 -21.25
CA ILE A 117 10.64 5.94 -20.40
C ILE A 117 11.07 6.63 -19.11
N THR A 118 10.46 7.77 -18.82
CA THR A 118 10.60 8.45 -17.53
C THR A 118 9.39 8.14 -16.67
N ILE A 119 9.65 7.68 -15.44
CA ILE A 119 8.61 7.39 -14.46
C ILE A 119 8.73 8.43 -13.36
N THR A 120 7.64 9.13 -13.05
CA THR A 120 7.58 10.04 -11.90
C THR A 120 6.45 9.61 -10.96
N GLN A 121 6.68 9.82 -9.66
CA GLN A 121 5.71 9.54 -8.62
C GLN A 121 5.25 10.85 -7.99
N ARG A 122 3.95 11.00 -7.79
CA ARG A 122 3.36 12.06 -6.96
C ARG A 122 2.33 11.50 -5.99
N ARG A 123 1.96 12.29 -4.99
CA ARG A 123 0.78 12.00 -4.17
C ARG A 123 -0.45 12.06 -5.08
N CYS A 124 -1.37 11.10 -4.95
CA CYS A 124 -2.61 11.14 -5.72
C CYS A 124 -3.50 12.27 -5.21
N ASP A 125 -3.56 13.35 -5.99
CA ASP A 125 -4.37 14.54 -5.73
C ASP A 125 -5.61 14.61 -6.65
N ASP A 126 -5.62 13.83 -7.75
CA ASP A 126 -6.69 13.83 -8.75
C ASP A 126 -7.68 12.66 -8.57
N HIS A 127 -8.96 12.91 -8.82
CA HIS A 127 -10.08 11.96 -8.64
C HIS A 127 -10.26 10.99 -9.84
N TYR A 128 -9.33 10.94 -10.78
CA TYR A 128 -9.52 10.20 -12.04
C TYR A 128 -8.81 8.85 -12.01
N HIS A 129 -9.48 7.83 -11.48
CA HIS A 129 -9.12 6.44 -11.69
C HIS A 129 -9.43 6.00 -13.13
N LYS A 130 -8.65 6.44 -14.12
CA LYS A 130 -8.69 5.89 -15.49
C LYS A 130 -7.31 5.90 -16.12
N ALA A 131 -6.52 4.85 -15.87
CA ALA A 131 -5.44 4.49 -16.77
C ALA A 131 -6.05 3.63 -17.90
N PHE A 132 -6.35 4.24 -19.03
CA PHE A 132 -6.53 3.48 -20.26
C PHE A 132 -5.15 3.28 -20.87
N LEU A 133 -4.68 2.03 -20.91
CA LEU A 133 -3.67 1.65 -21.88
C LEU A 133 -4.38 1.71 -23.24
N LYS A 134 -4.26 2.84 -23.94
CA LYS A 134 -4.52 2.86 -25.37
C LYS A 134 -3.32 2.19 -26.02
N ASP A 135 -3.50 0.93 -26.39
CA ASP A 135 -2.69 0.31 -27.42
C ASP A 135 -3.09 0.99 -28.75
N ASP A 136 -2.33 2.02 -29.13
CA ASP A 136 -2.37 2.50 -30.51
C ASP A 136 -1.69 1.44 -31.37
N LYS A 137 -2.51 0.67 -32.12
CA LYS A 137 -2.07 -0.14 -33.25
C LYS A 137 -1.88 0.74 -34.48
#